data_AF-A0AAE7ELC7-F1
#
_entry.id   AF-A0AAE7ELC7-F1
#
_cell.length_a   1.000
_cell.length_b   1.000
_cell.length_c   1.000
_cell.angle_alpha   90.00
_cell.angle_beta   90.00
_cell.angle_gamma   90.00
#
_symmetry.space_group_name_H-M   'P 1'
#
loop_
_entity.id
_entity.type
_entity.pdbx_description
1 polymer ?
#
loop_
_entity_poly.entity_id
_entity_poly.type
_entity_poly.pdbx_seq_one_letter_code
_entity_poly.pdbx_strand_id
1 'polypeptide(L)'
;MKKLPLNVIYRLYKAEVGDTIDNTYVRLTGGWMTNDRRDVDDKGLLQRNTIYQFAFKDLSDGQYYKASQAATEVIVPDSNGYSVVRYKEPFSDPSNYPHTVYTCQYSTNAVSVAEYTEALQP
;
A
#
# COMPACT_ATOMS: atom_id res chain seq x y z
N MET A 1 4.79 17.47 -5.45
CA MET A 1 4.43 16.94 -4.11
C MET A 1 3.17 17.63 -3.64
N LYS A 2 2.33 16.96 -2.85
CA LYS A 2 1.08 17.50 -2.29
C LYS A 2 0.95 17.07 -0.83
N LYS A 3 0.20 17.81 -0.02
CA LYS A 3 -0.11 17.45 1.37
C LYS A 3 -1.59 17.07 1.45
N LEU A 4 -1.89 15.91 2.05
CA LEU A 4 -3.26 15.44 2.25
C LEU A 4 -3.61 15.38 3.74
N PRO A 5 -4.84 15.77 4.13
CA PRO A 5 -5.30 15.59 5.49
C PRO A 5 -5.55 14.10 5.80
N LEU A 6 -5.55 13.78 7.10
CA LEU A 6 -5.72 12.42 7.62
C LEU A 6 -6.95 11.72 7.04
N ASN A 7 -8.10 12.39 7.06
CA ASN A 7 -9.36 11.81 6.61
C ASN A 7 -9.32 11.38 5.13
N VAL A 8 -8.67 12.17 4.27
CA VAL A 8 -8.58 11.86 2.83
C VAL A 8 -7.63 10.70 2.59
N ILE A 9 -6.43 10.72 3.17
CA ILE A 9 -5.46 9.66 2.93
C ILE A 9 -5.90 8.33 3.56
N TYR A 10 -6.58 8.38 4.73
CA TYR A 10 -7.08 7.19 5.38
C TYR A 10 -8.19 6.54 4.56
N ARG A 11 -9.11 7.34 3.99
CA ARG A 11 -10.12 6.83 3.06
C ARG A 11 -9.49 6.25 1.80
N LEU A 12 -8.46 6.90 1.24
CA LEU A 12 -7.68 6.34 0.12
C LEU A 12 -7.01 5.02 0.48
N TYR A 13 -6.49 4.88 1.69
CA TYR A 13 -5.92 3.63 2.17
C TYR A 13 -6.96 2.49 2.25
N LYS A 14 -8.18 2.79 2.73
CA LYS A 14 -9.26 1.80 2.87
C LYS A 14 -10.01 1.47 1.57
N ALA A 15 -9.89 2.31 0.55
CA ALA A 15 -10.61 2.16 -0.71
C ALA A 15 -10.02 1.05 -1.60
N GLU A 16 -10.89 0.42 -2.38
CA GLU A 16 -10.53 -0.58 -3.38
C GLU A 16 -9.97 0.08 -4.65
N VAL A 17 -9.21 -0.67 -5.44
CA VAL A 17 -8.68 -0.17 -6.71
C VAL A 17 -9.84 0.18 -7.65
N GLY A 18 -9.83 1.39 -8.20
CA GLY A 18 -10.89 1.95 -9.03
C GLY A 18 -11.86 2.86 -8.27
N ASP A 19 -11.89 2.78 -6.94
CA ASP A 19 -12.76 3.64 -6.14
C ASP A 19 -12.41 5.11 -6.31
N THR A 20 -13.46 5.93 -6.37
CA THR A 20 -13.35 7.39 -6.40
C THR A 20 -13.76 7.96 -5.04
N ILE A 21 -12.89 8.79 -4.48
CA ILE A 21 -13.08 9.46 -3.18
C ILE A 21 -13.32 10.94 -3.42
N ASP A 22 -14.42 11.45 -2.88
CA ASP A 22 -14.83 12.86 -2.93
C ASP A 22 -14.84 13.44 -4.34
N ASN A 23 -15.15 12.61 -5.35
CA ASN A 23 -15.09 12.95 -6.78
C ASN A 23 -13.75 13.56 -7.24
N THR A 24 -12.69 13.38 -6.45
CA THR A 24 -11.40 14.06 -6.62
C THR A 24 -10.26 13.06 -6.75
N TYR A 25 -10.30 11.94 -6.06
CA TYR A 25 -9.17 11.00 -6.03
C TYR A 25 -9.59 9.62 -6.47
N VAL A 26 -8.83 9.00 -7.39
CA VAL A 26 -9.08 7.62 -7.85
C VAL A 26 -7.97 6.71 -7.35
N ARG A 27 -8.36 5.63 -6.66
CA ARG A 27 -7.45 4.61 -6.15
C ARG A 27 -6.89 3.76 -7.30
N LEU A 28 -5.57 3.59 -7.39
CA LEU A 28 -4.95 2.86 -8.52
C LEU A 28 -4.30 1.53 -8.14
N THR A 29 -3.55 1.49 -7.03
CA THR A 29 -2.86 0.26 -6.58
C THR A 29 -2.44 0.35 -5.13
N GLY A 30 -2.51 -0.74 -4.37
CA GLY A 30 -2.06 -0.80 -2.99
C GLY A 30 -1.50 -2.13 -2.60
N GLY A 31 -0.54 -2.10 -1.70
CA GLY A 31 -0.02 -3.33 -1.14
C GLY A 31 0.92 -3.09 0.02
N TRP A 32 1.04 -4.13 0.82
CA TRP A 32 2.14 -4.28 1.74
C TRP A 32 3.39 -4.69 0.98
N MET A 33 4.50 -4.08 1.32
CA MET A 33 5.82 -4.41 0.82
C MET A 33 6.74 -4.61 2.02
N THR A 34 7.63 -5.59 1.90
CA THR A 34 8.77 -5.71 2.81
C THR A 34 10.02 -5.22 2.12
N ASN A 35 11.00 -4.73 2.88
CA ASN A 35 12.32 -4.44 2.32
C ASN A 35 12.97 -5.76 1.83
N ASP A 36 13.60 -5.74 0.65
CA ASP A 36 14.42 -6.87 0.17
C ASP A 36 15.85 -6.81 0.73
N ARG A 37 15.99 -6.35 1.97
CA ARG A 37 17.29 -6.29 2.65
C ARG A 37 17.68 -7.72 3.07
N ARG A 38 18.77 -8.23 2.48
CA ARG A 38 19.21 -9.64 2.65
C ARG A 38 20.41 -9.81 3.58
N ASP A 39 21.00 -8.73 4.05
CA ASP A 39 22.03 -8.80 5.09
C ASP A 39 21.43 -9.19 6.43
N VAL A 40 22.26 -9.89 7.20
CA VAL A 40 21.95 -10.37 8.54
C VAL A 40 22.79 -9.60 9.55
N ASP A 41 22.27 -9.47 10.77
CA ASP A 41 23.02 -8.92 11.89
C ASP A 41 24.11 -9.88 12.40
N ASP A 42 24.80 -9.49 13.48
CA ASP A 42 25.85 -10.26 14.14
C ASP A 42 25.39 -11.61 14.70
N LYS A 43 24.07 -11.81 14.79
CA LYS A 43 23.43 -13.06 15.24
C LYS A 43 22.84 -13.87 14.09
N GLY A 44 23.06 -13.44 12.84
CA GLY A 44 22.53 -14.12 11.66
C GLY A 44 21.04 -13.85 11.41
N LEU A 45 20.45 -12.81 11.99
CA LEU A 45 19.03 -12.48 11.85
C LEU A 45 18.78 -11.44 10.75
N LEU A 46 17.73 -11.64 9.96
CA LEU A 46 17.28 -10.69 8.94
C LEU A 46 16.47 -9.55 9.58
N GLN A 47 16.78 -8.31 9.21
CA GLN A 47 16.00 -7.14 9.61
C GLN A 47 15.00 -6.78 8.50
N ARG A 48 13.72 -7.07 8.74
CA ARG A 48 12.64 -6.77 7.79
C ARG A 48 11.81 -5.57 8.24
N ASN A 49 11.66 -4.61 7.33
CA ASN A 49 10.75 -3.48 7.50
C ASN A 49 9.51 -3.71 6.64
N THR A 50 8.34 -3.47 7.21
CA THR A 50 7.05 -3.56 6.54
C THR A 50 6.56 -2.15 6.22
N ILE A 51 6.16 -1.90 4.97
CA ILE A 51 5.68 -0.60 4.48
C ILE A 51 4.41 -0.83 3.69
N TYR A 52 3.35 -0.07 3.98
CA TYR A 52 2.21 0.00 3.08
C TYR A 52 2.45 1.12 2.07
N GLN A 53 2.28 0.82 0.78
CA GLN A 53 2.39 1.81 -0.28
C GLN A 53 1.18 1.75 -1.20
N PHE A 54 0.79 2.92 -1.71
CA PHE A 54 -0.21 3.01 -2.73
C PHE A 54 -0.03 4.18 -3.69
N ALA A 55 -0.67 4.08 -4.87
CA ALA A 55 -0.81 5.18 -5.81
C ALA A 55 -2.28 5.54 -6.08
N PHE A 56 -2.51 6.79 -6.43
CA PHE A 56 -3.81 7.35 -6.78
C PHE A 56 -3.68 8.45 -7.83
N LYS A 57 -4.76 8.71 -8.57
CA LYS A 57 -4.88 9.86 -9.47
C LYS A 57 -5.65 10.96 -8.76
N ASP A 58 -5.18 12.19 -8.87
CA ASP A 58 -5.95 13.37 -8.50
C ASP A 58 -6.60 13.95 -9.77
N LEU A 59 -7.93 14.02 -9.77
CA LEU A 59 -8.72 14.48 -10.90
C LEU A 59 -8.72 16.01 -11.03
N SER A 60 -8.38 16.74 -9.96
CA SER A 60 -8.34 18.21 -9.98
C SER A 60 -7.15 18.76 -10.75
N ASP A 61 -6.00 18.08 -10.68
CA ASP A 61 -4.77 18.46 -11.40
C ASP A 61 -4.36 17.45 -12.48
N GLY A 62 -5.04 16.31 -12.56
CA GLY A 62 -4.77 15.24 -13.52
C GLY A 62 -3.53 14.39 -13.20
N GLN A 63 -2.84 14.66 -12.10
CA GLN A 63 -1.55 14.05 -11.77
C GLN A 63 -1.70 12.75 -10.99
N TYR A 64 -0.63 11.95 -11.03
CA TYR A 64 -0.51 10.72 -10.27
C TYR A 64 0.38 10.93 -9.05
N TYR A 65 -0.06 10.40 -7.92
CA TYR A 65 0.64 10.52 -6.65
C TYR A 65 0.80 9.15 -5.99
N LYS A 66 1.87 9.02 -5.20
CA LYS A 66 2.13 7.89 -4.31
C LYS A 66 2.19 8.33 -2.85
N ALA A 67 1.72 7.46 -1.99
CA ALA A 67 1.81 7.56 -0.54
C ALA A 67 2.40 6.27 0.03
N SER A 68 3.19 6.39 1.08
CA SER A 68 3.76 5.25 1.81
C SER A 68 3.84 5.56 3.29
N GLN A 69 3.64 4.54 4.12
CA GLN A 69 3.88 4.62 5.56
C GLN A 69 4.49 3.32 6.05
N ALA A 70 5.59 3.44 6.81
CA ALA A 70 6.19 2.31 7.51
C ALA A 70 5.25 1.81 8.61
N ALA A 71 5.12 0.50 8.73
CA ALA A 71 4.34 -0.13 9.76
C ALA A 71 5.03 0.06 11.11
N THR A 72 4.27 0.47 12.14
CA THR A 72 4.79 0.51 13.51
C THR A 72 4.51 -0.82 14.19
N GLU A 73 5.57 -1.53 14.58
CA GLU A 73 5.48 -2.79 15.30
C GLU A 73 4.99 -2.61 16.73
N VAL A 74 4.21 -3.58 17.19
CA VAL A 74 3.77 -3.74 18.58
C VAL A 74 3.87 -5.20 18.94
N ILE A 75 4.60 -5.51 20.02
CA ILE A 75 4.69 -6.87 20.56
C ILE A 75 3.56 -7.05 21.56
N VAL A 76 2.68 -8.02 21.30
CA VAL A 76 1.53 -8.35 22.16
C VAL A 76 1.42 -9.86 22.35
N PRO A 77 0.85 -10.34 23.46
CA PRO A 77 0.57 -11.76 23.63
C PRO A 77 -0.52 -12.23 22.64
N ASP A 78 -0.36 -13.43 22.09
CA ASP A 78 -1.42 -14.14 21.36
C ASP A 78 -2.37 -14.88 22.32
N SER A 79 -3.33 -15.64 21.78
CA SER A 79 -4.31 -16.41 22.57
C SER A 79 -3.68 -17.49 23.45
N ASN A 80 -2.43 -17.88 23.18
CA ASN A 80 -1.69 -18.89 23.92
C ASN A 80 -0.64 -18.25 24.86
N GLY A 81 -0.58 -16.92 24.93
CA GLY A 81 0.38 -16.18 25.75
C GLY A 81 1.76 -16.01 25.12
N TYR A 82 1.97 -16.42 23.86
CA TYR A 82 3.23 -16.20 23.15
C TYR A 82 3.32 -14.77 22.65
N SER A 83 4.50 -14.15 22.77
CA SER A 83 4.75 -12.83 22.18
C SER A 83 4.72 -12.91 20.67
N VAL A 84 3.80 -12.17 20.04
CA VAL A 84 3.68 -12.06 18.58
C VAL A 84 3.84 -10.60 18.15
N VAL A 85 4.43 -10.40 16.97
CA VAL A 85 4.54 -9.09 16.35
C VAL A 85 3.22 -8.76 15.64
N ARG A 86 2.64 -7.61 15.96
CA ARG A 86 1.51 -6.99 15.27
C ARG A 86 1.92 -5.61 14.77
N TYR A 87 1.12 -5.04 13.88
CA TYR A 87 1.40 -3.74 13.27
C TYR A 87 0.23 -2.78 13.50
N LYS A 88 0.54 -1.52 13.82
CA LYS A 88 -0.46 -0.45 13.81
C LYS A 88 -0.99 -0.25 12.40
N GLU A 89 -2.28 0.03 12.29
CA GLU A 89 -2.91 0.31 11.01
C GLU A 89 -2.28 1.56 10.35
N PRO A 90 -1.86 1.49 9.08
CA PRO A 90 -1.37 2.65 8.35
C PRO A 90 -2.39 3.79 8.30
N PHE A 91 -1.87 5.00 8.22
CA PHE A 91 -2.62 6.23 8.02
C PHE A 91 -3.73 6.48 9.05
N SER A 92 -3.62 5.91 10.26
CA SER A 92 -4.64 6.02 11.32
C SER A 92 -4.27 7.01 12.44
N ASP A 93 -2.99 7.35 12.59
CA ASP A 93 -2.48 8.20 13.67
C ASP A 93 -2.48 9.69 13.30
N PRO A 94 -3.22 10.56 14.00
CA PRO A 94 -3.31 11.99 13.69
C PRO A 94 -2.02 12.78 13.94
N SER A 95 -1.05 12.26 14.68
CA SER A 95 0.19 12.97 15.02
C SER A 95 1.10 13.27 13.81
N ASN A 96 0.90 12.59 12.68
CA ASN A 96 1.77 12.67 11.50
C ASN A 96 1.16 13.43 10.31
N TYR A 97 0.23 14.35 10.57
CA TYR A 97 -0.57 15.01 9.52
C TYR A 97 -0.42 16.53 9.45
N PRO A 98 -0.56 17.13 8.26
CA PRO A 98 -0.93 16.51 6.97
C PRO A 98 0.19 15.67 6.32
N HIS A 99 -0.19 14.56 5.67
CA HIS A 99 0.76 13.60 5.09
C HIS A 99 1.23 14.04 3.72
N THR A 100 2.53 13.95 3.47
CA THR A 100 3.11 14.32 2.18
C THR A 100 3.01 13.17 1.18
N VAL A 101 2.47 13.46 0.01
CA VAL A 101 2.42 12.56 -1.14
C VAL A 101 3.30 13.07 -2.27
N TYR A 102 3.89 12.14 -3.02
CA TYR A 102 4.87 12.45 -4.05
C TYR A 102 4.31 12.12 -5.43
N THR A 103 4.59 12.97 -6.41
CA THR A 103 4.23 12.68 -7.80
C THR A 103 4.93 11.41 -8.27
N CYS A 104 4.25 10.61 -9.09
CA CYS A 104 4.83 9.42 -9.71
C CYS A 104 4.37 9.27 -11.15
N GLN A 105 5.03 8.41 -11.91
CA GLN A 105 4.49 7.92 -13.18
C GLN A 105 3.66 6.68 -12.90
N TYR A 106 2.55 6.54 -13.61
CA TYR A 106 1.68 5.37 -13.54
C TYR A 106 1.47 4.82 -14.94
N SER A 107 1.67 3.53 -15.11
CA SER A 107 1.47 2.82 -16.37
C SER A 107 0.70 1.53 -16.10
N THR A 108 -0.21 1.19 -17.00
CA THR A 108 -0.98 -0.05 -16.97
C THR A 108 -0.76 -0.79 -18.27
N ASN A 109 -0.37 -2.06 -18.18
CA ASN A 109 -0.34 -2.93 -19.34
C ASN A 109 -1.67 -3.66 -19.44
N ALA A 110 -2.39 -3.49 -20.55
CA ALA A 110 -3.55 -4.33 -20.83
C ALA A 110 -3.07 -5.70 -21.30
N VAL A 111 -3.43 -6.77 -20.58
CA VAL A 111 -3.15 -8.14 -21.00
C VAL A 111 -4.46 -8.74 -21.52
N SER A 112 -4.55 -8.94 -22.83
CA SER A 112 -5.65 -9.68 -23.45
C SER A 112 -5.41 -11.18 -23.26
N VAL A 113 -6.29 -11.86 -22.54
CA VAL A 113 -6.30 -13.34 -22.44
C VAL A 113 -7.13 -13.87 -23.61
N ALA A 114 -6.53 -14.65 -24.49
CA ALA A 114 -7.24 -15.45 -25.48
C ALA A 114 -7.45 -16.85 -24.91
N GLU A 115 -8.71 -17.26 -24.71
CA GLU A 115 -9.04 -18.64 -24.35
C GLU A 115 -8.95 -19.50 -25.62
N TYR A 116 -8.01 -20.45 -25.64
CA TYR A 116 -7.94 -21.47 -26.68
C TYR A 116 -8.56 -22.75 -26.13
N THR A 117 -9.70 -23.17 -26.70
CA THR A 117 -10.26 -24.49 -26.43
C THR A 117 -9.56 -25.51 -27.34
N GLU A 118 -8.67 -26.34 -26.81
CA GLU A 118 -8.18 -27.51 -27.54
C GLU A 118 -9.35 -28.49 -27.74
N ALA A 119 -9.82 -28.62 -28.97
CA ALA A 119 -10.71 -29.71 -29.35
C ALA A 119 -9.87 -30.98 -29.45
N LEU A 120 -10.04 -31.91 -28.51
CA LEU A 120 -9.53 -33.28 -28.66
C LEU A 120 -10.14 -33.88 -29.93
N GLN A 121 -9.29 -34.19 -30.91
CA GLN A 121 -9.72 -34.89 -32.13
C GLN A 121 -10.23 -36.31 -31.77
N PRO A 122 -11.24 -36.81 -32.49
CA PRO A 122 -11.91 -38.08 -32.22
C PRO A 122 -11.01 -39.31 -32.40
#